data_AF-A0AAF0L5B0-F1
#
_entry.id   AF-A0AAF0L5B0-F1
#
_cell.length_a   1.000
_cell.length_b   1.000
_cell.length_c   1.000
_cell.angle_alpha   90.00
_cell.angle_beta   90.00
_cell.angle_gamma   90.00
#
_symmetry.space_group_name_H-M   'P 1'
#
loop_
_entity.id
_entity.type
_entity.pdbx_description
1 polymer ?
#
loop_
_entity_poly.entity_id
_entity_poly.type
_entity_poly.pdbx_seq_one_letter_code
_entity_poly.pdbx_strand_id
1 'polypeptide(L)'
;MSTEQADAPPLAAEASAAHGAGVAHGAGLGRHRTPLSRTGRRIAVAVGSLVVVAGIVAGSATALTGSSPDPSGERMPTSERSGWNRVFSEDFDDDTPAGRFEAGYGDRFSVYHGFADTAGTGRYQSSVLSAHDGLLDMHLGTTAAGTPLAGGIVPLVDGRWGGQTSGRYSIRMKSDPVDGFGVAVLLWSDENKWSDGEVDFPEGALGAPAFLNVHCLADPAQKCVHEQTSASLEDWHTYTIEWKPDRMSFFVDDELVGSTDKDIPTARMHLVVQAGSNDGHPPADAEGSLLIDWITIDVPQGRS
;
A
#
# COMPACT_ATOMS: atom_id res chain seq x y z
N MET A 1 -30.51 3.26 -28.66
CA MET A 1 -29.54 4.28 -28.23
C MET A 1 -29.86 4.65 -26.80
N SER A 2 -28.81 4.80 -25.99
CA SER A 2 -28.78 5.12 -24.56
C SER A 2 -28.94 3.93 -23.61
N THR A 3 -27.81 3.26 -23.38
CA THR A 3 -27.51 2.52 -22.15
C THR A 3 -27.20 3.53 -21.05
N GLU A 4 -27.98 3.50 -19.98
CA GLU A 4 -27.78 4.28 -18.77
C GLU A 4 -26.70 3.58 -17.94
N GLN A 5 -25.55 4.24 -17.80
CA GLN A 5 -24.45 3.84 -16.96
C GLN A 5 -24.88 4.16 -15.52
N ALA A 6 -25.10 3.12 -14.71
CA ALA A 6 -25.45 3.31 -13.31
C ALA A 6 -24.22 3.82 -12.56
N ASP A 7 -24.25 5.10 -12.16
CA ASP A 7 -23.34 5.66 -11.17
C ASP A 7 -23.45 4.84 -9.88
N ALA A 8 -22.34 4.25 -9.44
CA ALA A 8 -22.23 3.65 -8.13
C ALA A 8 -22.37 4.77 -7.07
N PRO A 9 -23.22 4.60 -6.04
CA PRO A 9 -23.34 5.61 -5.00
C PRO A 9 -22.01 5.72 -4.24
N PRO A 10 -21.61 6.94 -3.81
CA PRO A 10 -20.44 7.09 -2.95
C PRO A 10 -20.64 6.26 -1.69
N LEU A 11 -19.67 5.38 -1.40
CA LEU A 11 -19.69 4.53 -0.20
C LEU A 11 -19.84 5.44 1.02
N ALA A 12 -21.00 5.37 1.65
CA ALA A 12 -21.38 6.22 2.76
C ALA A 12 -20.49 5.96 3.98
N ALA A 13 -20.39 6.97 4.84
CA ALA A 13 -19.59 7.04 6.07
C ALA A 13 -19.73 5.86 7.07
N GLU A 14 -20.59 4.88 6.82
CA GLU A 14 -20.70 3.63 7.57
C GLU A 14 -19.55 2.66 7.27
N ALA A 15 -18.76 2.89 6.22
CA ALA A 15 -17.54 2.12 5.91
C ALA A 15 -16.34 2.43 6.82
N SER A 16 -16.37 3.52 7.59
CA SER A 16 -15.24 3.95 8.44
C SER A 16 -15.60 4.26 9.89
N ALA A 17 -16.88 4.17 10.26
CA ALA A 17 -17.37 4.63 11.55
C ALA A 17 -18.00 3.51 12.38
N ALA A 18 -17.48 2.30 12.30
CA ALA A 18 -17.68 1.26 13.31
C ALA A 18 -16.83 0.05 12.93
N HIS A 19 -15.92 -0.36 13.82
CA HIS A 19 -15.44 -1.74 13.92
C HIS A 19 -14.23 -2.15 13.07
N GLY A 20 -13.24 -1.26 12.89
CA GLY A 20 -11.85 -1.74 12.88
C GLY A 20 -11.42 -1.97 14.32
N ALA A 21 -10.70 -3.05 14.62
CA ALA A 21 -9.95 -3.11 15.87
C ALA A 21 -9.06 -1.87 15.93
N GLY A 22 -8.82 -1.35 17.14
CA GLY A 22 -7.76 -0.35 17.28
C GLY A 22 -6.51 -0.91 16.63
N VAL A 23 -5.94 -0.14 15.69
CA VAL A 23 -4.64 -0.41 15.07
C VAL A 23 -3.71 -0.86 16.19
N ALA A 24 -3.14 -2.06 16.07
CA ALA A 24 -2.30 -2.57 17.13
C ALA A 24 -0.97 -1.80 17.09
N HIS A 25 -0.94 -0.66 17.77
CA HIS A 25 0.28 0.11 17.97
C HIS A 25 1.25 -0.73 18.80
N GLY A 26 2.17 -1.39 18.10
CA GLY A 26 3.47 -1.68 18.69
C GLY A 26 4.03 -0.35 19.17
N ALA A 27 4.14 -0.18 20.49
CA ALA A 27 4.56 1.07 21.11
C ALA A 27 5.98 1.45 20.69
N GLY A 28 6.09 2.20 19.58
CA GLY A 28 7.29 2.91 19.18
C GLY A 28 7.44 4.14 20.06
N LEU A 29 8.22 4.03 21.14
CA LEU A 29 8.60 5.18 21.95
C LEU A 29 9.28 6.23 21.07
N GLY A 30 8.66 7.42 20.98
CA GLY A 30 9.20 8.56 20.26
C GLY A 30 10.66 8.82 20.63
N ARG A 31 11.56 8.72 19.65
CA ARG A 31 12.97 9.02 19.85
C ARG A 31 13.22 10.50 19.59
N HIS A 32 13.05 11.31 20.63
CA HIS A 32 13.67 12.63 20.65
C HIS A 32 15.20 12.47 20.61
N ARG A 33 15.82 12.79 19.48
CA ARG A 33 17.24 13.11 19.42
C ARG A 33 17.42 14.53 18.91
N THR A 34 17.83 15.39 19.83
CA THR A 34 18.23 16.79 19.61
C THR A 34 19.42 16.85 18.63
N PRO A 35 19.48 17.83 17.72
CA PRO A 35 20.62 17.96 16.81
C PRO A 35 21.81 18.57 17.55
N LEU A 36 22.92 17.84 17.61
CA LEU A 36 24.21 18.42 17.99
C LEU A 36 24.86 19.08 16.78
N SER A 37 24.92 20.41 16.82
CA SER A 37 25.72 21.22 15.93
C SER A 37 27.21 20.83 16.00
N ARG A 38 27.87 20.68 14.85
CA ARG A 38 29.32 20.73 14.78
C ARG A 38 29.78 21.66 13.66
N THR A 39 30.25 22.81 14.09
CA THR A 39 30.94 23.82 13.29
C THR A 39 32.34 23.34 12.91
N GLY A 40 32.64 23.38 11.61
CA GLY A 40 33.90 23.84 11.03
C GLY A 40 35.14 22.94 11.08
N ARG A 41 35.70 22.64 9.89
CA ARG A 41 36.97 23.26 9.44
C ARG A 41 37.23 22.98 7.95
N ARG A 42 37.62 24.04 7.23
CA ARG A 42 38.12 24.04 5.86
C ARG A 42 39.50 23.37 5.80
N ILE A 43 39.75 22.55 4.78
CA ILE A 43 41.09 22.33 4.21
C ILE A 43 40.93 22.28 2.67
N ALA A 44 41.69 23.14 1.99
CA ALA A 44 41.84 23.23 0.55
C ALA A 44 42.99 22.32 0.06
N VAL A 45 43.27 22.36 -1.26
CA VAL A 45 44.40 21.77 -2.05
C VAL A 45 43.93 20.59 -2.91
N ALA A 46 44.16 20.48 -4.23
CA ALA A 46 44.86 21.30 -5.22
C ALA A 46 44.31 21.00 -6.62
N VAL A 47 44.47 21.98 -7.51
CA VAL A 47 44.21 21.89 -8.95
C VAL A 47 45.28 21.02 -9.62
N GLY A 48 44.85 19.99 -10.36
CA GLY A 48 45.70 19.22 -11.27
C GLY A 48 45.05 19.18 -12.65
N SER A 49 45.62 19.94 -13.59
CA SER A 49 45.17 20.04 -14.99
C SER A 49 45.47 18.74 -15.74
N LEU A 50 44.44 18.02 -16.18
CA LEU A 50 44.59 16.90 -17.12
C LEU A 50 44.07 17.32 -18.49
N VAL A 51 44.97 17.40 -19.47
CA VAL A 51 44.66 17.60 -20.88
C VAL A 51 44.06 16.30 -21.43
N VAL A 52 42.78 16.32 -21.80
CA VAL A 52 42.13 15.21 -22.53
C VAL A 52 42.12 15.57 -24.01
N VAL A 53 42.84 14.78 -24.81
CA VAL A 53 42.78 14.79 -26.28
C VAL A 53 41.46 14.14 -26.68
N ALA A 54 40.55 14.93 -27.26
CA ALA A 54 39.29 14.44 -27.82
C ALA A 54 39.57 13.71 -29.15
N GLY A 55 39.57 12.38 -29.13
CA GLY A 55 39.40 11.56 -30.33
C GLY A 55 37.92 11.38 -30.61
N ILE A 56 37.42 11.97 -31.70
CA ILE A 56 36.05 11.72 -32.18
C ILE A 56 36.04 10.33 -32.81
N VAL A 57 35.51 9.35 -32.09
CA VAL A 57 35.03 8.10 -32.69
C VAL A 57 33.53 8.27 -32.88
N ALA A 58 33.12 8.48 -34.12
CA ALA A 58 31.72 8.42 -34.51
C ALA A 58 31.25 6.97 -34.44
N GLY A 59 30.88 6.53 -33.24
CA GLY A 59 30.15 5.28 -33.03
C GLY A 59 28.67 5.54 -33.25
N SER A 60 28.06 4.85 -34.22
CA SER A 60 26.62 4.81 -34.41
C SER A 60 25.98 4.25 -33.13
N ALA A 61 25.47 5.13 -32.26
CA ALA A 61 24.67 4.74 -31.13
C ALA A 61 23.30 4.29 -31.66
N THR A 62 23.13 2.98 -31.82
CA THR A 62 21.80 2.37 -31.81
C THR A 62 21.20 2.76 -30.45
N ALA A 63 20.18 3.63 -30.47
CA ALA A 63 19.42 3.92 -29.26
C ALA A 63 18.77 2.62 -28.81
N LEU A 64 19.41 1.93 -27.86
CA LEU A 64 18.72 0.98 -27.02
C LEU A 64 17.67 1.81 -26.30
N THR A 65 16.40 1.55 -26.58
CA THR A 65 15.29 1.95 -25.70
C THR A 65 15.54 1.26 -24.37
N GLY A 66 16.38 1.86 -23.52
CA GLY A 66 16.58 1.41 -22.16
C GLY A 66 15.24 1.61 -21.46
N SER A 67 14.52 0.51 -21.24
CA SER A 67 13.47 0.49 -20.23
C SER A 67 14.09 1.04 -18.95
N SER A 68 13.53 2.13 -18.42
CA SER A 68 13.94 2.66 -17.11
C SER A 68 14.01 1.49 -16.12
N PRO A 69 15.02 1.43 -15.23
CA PRO A 69 14.96 0.47 -14.14
C PRO A 69 13.66 0.68 -13.37
N ASP A 70 13.04 -0.42 -13.00
CA ASP A 70 11.84 -0.46 -12.17
C ASP A 70 12.08 0.33 -10.86
N PRO A 71 11.15 1.20 -10.43
CA PRO A 71 11.39 2.15 -9.34
C PRO A 71 11.66 1.46 -7.99
N SER A 72 11.21 0.22 -7.84
CA SER A 72 11.43 -0.59 -6.65
C SER A 72 12.58 -1.60 -6.78
N GLY A 73 13.13 -1.75 -8.00
CA GLY A 73 14.12 -2.76 -8.35
C GLY A 73 13.55 -4.15 -8.65
N GLU A 74 12.23 -4.34 -8.60
CA GLU A 74 11.57 -5.62 -8.86
C GLU A 74 10.26 -5.41 -9.64
N ARG A 75 10.27 -5.86 -10.91
CA ARG A 75 9.13 -5.72 -11.80
C ARG A 75 7.89 -6.46 -11.31
N MET A 76 6.73 -5.88 -11.59
CA MET A 76 5.45 -6.57 -11.46
C MET A 76 5.49 -7.94 -12.17
N PRO A 77 5.13 -9.03 -11.48
CA PRO A 77 5.08 -10.35 -12.10
C PRO A 77 4.06 -10.39 -13.26
N THR A 78 4.53 -10.64 -14.49
CA THR A 78 3.68 -10.69 -15.70
C THR A 78 3.24 -12.09 -16.10
N SER A 79 3.86 -13.13 -15.55
CA SER A 79 3.52 -14.53 -15.84
C SER A 79 2.58 -15.09 -14.79
N GLU A 80 1.54 -15.79 -15.24
CA GLU A 80 0.70 -16.58 -14.33
C GLU A 80 1.54 -17.62 -13.56
N ARG A 81 1.31 -17.68 -12.25
CA ARG A 81 1.92 -18.70 -11.40
C ARG A 81 1.14 -20.01 -11.57
N SER A 82 1.83 -21.15 -11.59
CA SER A 82 1.16 -22.46 -11.71
C SER A 82 0.04 -22.61 -10.67
N GLY A 83 -1.18 -22.89 -11.13
CA GLY A 83 -2.37 -23.02 -10.30
C GLY A 83 -3.12 -21.72 -9.98
N TRP A 84 -2.70 -20.58 -10.55
CA TRP A 84 -3.29 -19.26 -10.34
C TRP A 84 -3.54 -18.56 -11.69
N ASN A 85 -4.65 -17.82 -11.79
CA ASN A 85 -4.98 -16.96 -12.92
C ASN A 85 -4.97 -15.51 -12.47
N ARG A 86 -4.29 -14.64 -13.23
CA ARG A 86 -4.26 -13.20 -12.96
C ARG A 86 -5.62 -12.58 -13.30
N VAL A 87 -6.22 -11.87 -12.34
CA VAL A 87 -7.50 -11.16 -12.54
C VAL A 87 -7.41 -9.66 -12.32
N PHE A 88 -6.31 -9.18 -11.73
CA PHE A 88 -6.02 -7.75 -11.58
C PHE A 88 -4.51 -7.54 -11.55
N SER A 89 -4.01 -6.54 -12.28
CA SER A 89 -2.61 -6.09 -12.21
C SER A 89 -2.53 -4.61 -12.51
N GLU A 90 -1.71 -3.90 -11.75
CA GLU A 90 -1.40 -2.49 -11.95
C GLU A 90 0.04 -2.20 -11.53
N ASP A 91 0.78 -1.45 -12.35
CA ASP A 91 2.15 -0.97 -12.16
C ASP A 91 2.30 0.57 -12.27
N PHE A 92 1.19 1.30 -12.34
CA PHE A 92 1.08 2.75 -12.24
C PHE A 92 1.88 3.55 -13.29
N ASP A 93 1.97 3.04 -14.52
CA ASP A 93 2.66 3.67 -15.65
C ASP A 93 2.02 4.99 -16.13
N ASP A 94 0.73 5.23 -15.82
CA ASP A 94 0.01 6.44 -16.21
C ASP A 94 0.17 7.54 -15.14
N ASP A 95 0.93 8.59 -15.43
CA ASP A 95 1.08 9.73 -14.51
C ASP A 95 -0.27 10.43 -14.23
N THR A 96 -0.57 10.68 -12.95
CA THR A 96 -1.68 11.52 -12.49
C THR A 96 -1.22 12.48 -11.40
N PRO A 97 -1.54 13.79 -11.51
CA PRO A 97 -1.20 14.74 -10.45
C PRO A 97 -2.04 14.49 -9.20
N ALA A 98 -1.57 15.00 -8.05
CA ALA A 98 -2.27 14.89 -6.77
C ALA A 98 -3.74 15.34 -6.87
N GLY A 99 -4.66 14.53 -6.37
CA GLY A 99 -6.11 14.79 -6.46
C GLY A 99 -6.73 14.51 -7.83
N ARG A 100 -6.01 13.83 -8.72
CA ARG A 100 -6.49 13.40 -10.05
C ARG A 100 -6.28 11.92 -10.32
N PHE A 101 -5.93 11.12 -9.31
CA PHE A 101 -5.75 9.67 -9.46
C PHE A 101 -6.93 8.99 -10.18
N GLU A 102 -8.17 9.27 -9.77
CA GLU A 102 -9.38 8.69 -10.39
C GLU A 102 -9.56 9.07 -11.87
N ALA A 103 -8.92 10.14 -12.35
CA ALA A 103 -8.98 10.51 -13.76
C ALA A 103 -8.17 9.56 -14.67
N GLY A 104 -7.11 8.93 -14.14
CA GLY A 104 -6.30 7.93 -14.86
C GLY A 104 -6.67 6.49 -14.50
N TYR A 105 -7.12 6.26 -13.27
CA TYR A 105 -7.26 4.93 -12.67
C TYR A 105 -8.68 4.57 -12.24
N GLY A 106 -9.68 5.45 -12.45
CA GLY A 106 -11.05 5.24 -11.96
C GLY A 106 -11.81 4.07 -12.60
N ASP A 107 -11.28 3.48 -13.68
CA ASP A 107 -11.81 2.26 -14.28
C ASP A 107 -11.38 0.98 -13.55
N ARG A 108 -10.34 1.07 -12.71
CA ARG A 108 -9.71 -0.07 -12.03
C ARG A 108 -9.45 0.15 -10.54
N PHE A 109 -9.73 1.34 -10.01
CA PHE A 109 -9.72 1.63 -8.57
C PHE A 109 -10.94 2.44 -8.14
N SER A 110 -11.44 2.14 -6.94
CA SER A 110 -12.28 3.05 -6.17
C SER A 110 -11.43 3.76 -5.12
N VAL A 111 -11.66 5.05 -4.89
CA VAL A 111 -10.92 5.87 -3.92
C VAL A 111 -11.79 6.22 -2.72
N TYR A 112 -11.19 6.20 -1.53
CA TYR A 112 -11.83 6.71 -0.31
C TYR A 112 -11.62 8.23 -0.23
N HIS A 113 -12.71 8.98 -0.07
CA HIS A 113 -12.68 10.43 0.03
C HIS A 113 -13.86 10.97 0.85
N GLY A 114 -13.61 11.99 1.66
CA GLY A 114 -14.66 12.83 2.24
C GLY A 114 -15.23 12.35 3.57
N PHE A 115 -14.74 11.24 4.12
CA PHE A 115 -15.14 10.71 5.44
C PHE A 115 -13.94 10.58 6.38
N ALA A 116 -14.21 10.29 7.67
CA ALA A 116 -13.17 10.10 8.68
C ALA A 116 -12.26 8.92 8.29
N ASP A 117 -11.01 8.92 8.73
CA ASP A 117 -10.17 7.74 8.61
C ASP A 117 -10.50 6.70 9.71
N THR A 118 -9.80 5.56 9.68
CA THR A 118 -10.08 4.42 10.57
C THR A 118 -9.89 4.78 12.05
N ALA A 119 -8.92 5.62 12.39
CA ALA A 119 -8.73 6.12 13.76
C ALA A 119 -9.75 7.19 14.18
N GLY A 120 -10.48 7.76 13.23
CA GLY A 120 -11.52 8.76 13.45
C GLY A 120 -10.99 10.17 13.71
N THR A 121 -9.67 10.39 13.65
CA THR A 121 -9.05 11.70 13.87
C THR A 121 -8.61 12.37 12.56
N GLY A 122 -8.35 11.59 11.51
CA GLY A 122 -8.05 12.04 10.16
C GLY A 122 -9.24 11.99 9.21
N ARG A 123 -8.97 12.25 7.92
CA ARG A 123 -9.94 12.12 6.83
C ARG A 123 -9.33 11.49 5.60
N TYR A 124 -10.01 10.52 5.02
CA TYR A 124 -9.68 10.05 3.67
C TYR A 124 -9.91 11.17 2.65
N GLN A 125 -8.90 11.43 1.82
CA GLN A 125 -8.94 12.49 0.82
C GLN A 125 -8.18 12.06 -0.45
N SER A 126 -8.88 11.95 -1.57
CA SER A 126 -8.25 11.76 -2.90
C SER A 126 -7.15 12.77 -3.24
N SER A 127 -7.10 13.95 -2.60
CA SER A 127 -6.01 14.92 -2.80
C SER A 127 -4.63 14.42 -2.39
N VAL A 128 -4.54 13.36 -1.57
CA VAL A 128 -3.27 12.73 -1.20
C VAL A 128 -2.79 11.71 -2.23
N LEU A 129 -3.60 11.39 -3.24
CA LEU A 129 -3.30 10.34 -4.22
C LEU A 129 -2.81 10.94 -5.54
N SER A 130 -1.68 10.44 -6.00
CA SER A 130 -1.09 10.65 -7.33
C SER A 130 -0.48 9.37 -7.86
N ALA A 131 -0.22 9.34 -9.16
CA ALA A 131 0.66 8.34 -9.76
C ALA A 131 1.77 9.07 -10.53
N HIS A 132 3.01 8.63 -10.38
CA HIS A 132 4.14 9.16 -11.15
C HIS A 132 5.31 8.20 -11.10
N ASP A 133 6.15 8.22 -12.14
CA ASP A 133 7.39 7.44 -12.18
C ASP A 133 7.19 5.91 -12.00
N GLY A 134 6.03 5.38 -12.41
CA GLY A 134 5.65 3.97 -12.21
C GLY A 134 5.23 3.65 -10.77
N LEU A 135 4.78 4.64 -10.00
CA LEU A 135 4.38 4.46 -8.60
C LEU A 135 3.02 5.11 -8.36
N LEU A 136 2.19 4.48 -7.52
CA LEU A 136 1.17 5.18 -6.75
C LEU A 136 1.82 5.80 -5.51
N ASP A 137 1.60 7.10 -5.33
CA ASP A 137 1.99 7.86 -4.14
C ASP A 137 0.75 8.25 -3.34
N MET A 138 0.67 7.77 -2.10
CA MET A 138 -0.20 8.32 -1.06
C MET A 138 0.60 9.27 -0.18
N HIS A 139 0.54 10.57 -0.51
CA HIS A 139 1.28 11.61 0.19
C HIS A 139 0.50 12.13 1.40
N LEU A 140 0.81 11.57 2.56
CA LEU A 140 0.11 11.80 3.83
C LEU A 140 0.67 13.02 4.54
N GLY A 141 -0.15 13.63 5.38
CA GLY A 141 0.33 14.66 6.29
C GLY A 141 -0.77 15.34 7.09
N THR A 142 -0.37 16.24 7.99
CA THR A 142 -1.29 17.00 8.83
C THR A 142 -1.49 18.40 8.28
N THR A 143 -2.74 18.80 8.01
CA THR A 143 -3.04 20.17 7.59
C THR A 143 -2.65 21.19 8.66
N ALA A 144 -2.48 22.46 8.28
CA ALA A 144 -2.23 23.55 9.24
C ALA A 144 -3.33 23.69 10.32
N ALA A 145 -4.54 23.17 10.08
CA ALA A 145 -5.64 23.14 11.04
C ALA A 145 -5.58 21.92 12.00
N GLY A 146 -4.60 21.03 11.84
CA GLY A 146 -4.41 19.85 12.67
C GLY A 146 -5.19 18.61 12.23
N THR A 147 -5.75 18.60 11.00
CA THR A 147 -6.44 17.42 10.45
C THR A 147 -5.46 16.54 9.66
N PRO A 148 -5.23 15.28 10.08
CA PRO A 148 -4.51 14.28 9.30
C PRO A 148 -5.24 13.95 8.00
N LEU A 149 -4.48 13.84 6.91
CA LEU A 149 -4.99 13.44 5.59
C LEU A 149 -4.59 12.01 5.32
N ALA A 150 -5.59 11.16 5.07
CA ALA A 150 -5.45 9.73 4.81
C ALA A 150 -5.72 9.42 3.32
N GLY A 151 -5.08 8.38 2.81
CA GLY A 151 -5.29 7.80 1.48
C GLY A 151 -5.96 6.44 1.58
N GLY A 152 -6.86 6.13 0.64
CA GLY A 152 -7.50 4.82 0.60
C GLY A 152 -7.88 4.44 -0.82
N ILE A 153 -7.53 3.23 -1.23
CA ILE A 153 -7.87 2.67 -2.54
C ILE A 153 -8.40 1.24 -2.45
N VAL A 154 -9.24 0.87 -3.39
CA VAL A 154 -9.76 -0.49 -3.58
C VAL A 154 -9.57 -0.88 -5.05
N PRO A 155 -8.71 -1.86 -5.36
CA PRO A 155 -8.63 -2.45 -6.70
C PRO A 155 -9.98 -3.03 -7.14
N LEU A 156 -10.39 -2.74 -8.37
CA LEU A 156 -11.62 -3.23 -8.98
C LEU A 156 -11.30 -4.37 -9.94
N VAL A 157 -11.48 -5.61 -9.50
CA VAL A 157 -11.33 -6.79 -10.36
C VAL A 157 -12.34 -6.72 -11.50
N ASP A 158 -11.87 -6.79 -12.75
CA ASP A 158 -12.67 -6.57 -13.97
C ASP A 158 -13.47 -5.25 -13.97
N GLY A 159 -12.97 -4.22 -13.29
CA GLY A 159 -13.62 -2.90 -13.17
C GLY A 159 -14.92 -2.94 -12.36
N ARG A 160 -15.09 -3.93 -11.46
CA ARG A 160 -16.29 -4.12 -10.66
C ARG A 160 -15.98 -4.05 -9.17
N TRP A 161 -16.94 -3.51 -8.41
CA TRP A 161 -16.93 -3.59 -6.96
C TRP A 161 -17.12 -5.03 -6.47
N GLY A 162 -16.46 -5.34 -5.36
CA GLY A 162 -16.52 -6.62 -4.69
C GLY A 162 -15.29 -7.50 -4.92
N GLY A 163 -15.10 -8.45 -4.03
CA GLY A 163 -13.90 -9.24 -3.93
C GLY A 163 -14.09 -10.73 -4.22
N GLN A 164 -13.14 -11.53 -3.75
CA GLN A 164 -13.07 -12.98 -4.01
C GLN A 164 -13.36 -13.78 -2.72
N THR A 165 -13.57 -15.09 -2.83
CA THR A 165 -13.66 -16.02 -1.67
C THR A 165 -12.37 -16.82 -1.45
N SER A 166 -11.37 -16.57 -2.28
CA SER A 166 -10.01 -17.10 -2.23
C SER A 166 -9.16 -16.29 -3.21
N GLY A 167 -7.86 -16.22 -3.00
CA GLY A 167 -6.99 -15.44 -3.88
C GLY A 167 -5.55 -15.40 -3.43
N ARG A 168 -4.68 -14.93 -4.30
CA ARG A 168 -3.33 -14.49 -3.98
C ARG A 168 -3.26 -12.99 -4.26
N TYR A 169 -3.02 -12.22 -3.22
CA TYR A 169 -2.96 -10.76 -3.27
C TYR A 169 -1.53 -10.36 -2.96
N SER A 170 -0.86 -9.73 -3.92
CA SER A 170 0.52 -9.29 -3.77
C SER A 170 0.62 -7.79 -4.02
N ILE A 171 1.33 -7.10 -3.14
CA ILE A 171 1.60 -5.67 -3.24
C ILE A 171 3.08 -5.42 -2.97
N ARG A 172 3.71 -4.60 -3.81
CA ARG A 172 5.06 -4.11 -3.58
C ARG A 172 5.04 -2.67 -3.15
N MET A 173 5.52 -2.40 -1.94
CA MET A 173 5.40 -1.09 -1.32
C MET A 173 6.56 -0.77 -0.38
N LYS A 174 6.71 0.52 -0.09
CA LYS A 174 7.50 1.08 1.02
C LYS A 174 6.87 2.38 1.49
N SER A 175 7.37 2.94 2.57
CA SER A 175 6.90 4.21 3.14
C SER A 175 8.05 5.05 3.68
N ASP A 176 7.86 6.35 3.72
CA ASP A 176 8.64 7.21 4.61
C ASP A 176 8.25 6.92 6.08
N PRO A 177 9.14 7.13 7.06
CA PRO A 177 8.74 7.15 8.47
C PRO A 177 7.93 8.42 8.76
N VAL A 178 6.63 8.27 9.06
CA VAL A 178 5.71 9.39 9.32
C VAL A 178 5.06 9.22 10.69
N ASP A 179 5.45 10.08 11.63
CA ASP A 179 4.97 10.04 13.01
C ASP A 179 3.44 10.14 13.08
N GLY A 180 2.80 9.16 13.74
CA GLY A 180 1.35 9.12 13.92
C GLY A 180 0.57 8.61 12.72
N PHE A 181 1.23 8.17 11.65
CA PHE A 181 0.60 7.54 10.49
C PHE A 181 0.97 6.06 10.38
N GLY A 182 0.07 5.29 9.77
CA GLY A 182 0.25 3.88 9.49
C GLY A 182 -0.48 3.46 8.24
N VAL A 183 -0.30 2.19 7.90
CA VAL A 183 -0.94 1.51 6.78
C VAL A 183 -1.61 0.22 7.25
N ALA A 184 -2.75 -0.09 6.65
CA ALA A 184 -3.38 -1.41 6.66
C ALA A 184 -3.68 -1.79 5.21
N VAL A 185 -3.03 -2.84 4.73
CA VAL A 185 -3.43 -3.54 3.50
C VAL A 185 -4.29 -4.72 3.95
N LEU A 186 -5.60 -4.64 3.71
CA LEU A 186 -6.53 -5.59 4.29
C LEU A 186 -7.46 -6.26 3.28
N LEU A 187 -7.85 -7.49 3.60
CA LEU A 187 -9.03 -8.12 3.02
C LEU A 187 -10.24 -7.81 3.90
N TRP A 188 -11.24 -7.13 3.35
CA TRP A 188 -12.46 -6.72 4.04
C TRP A 188 -13.73 -7.27 3.39
N SER A 189 -14.77 -7.51 4.20
CA SER A 189 -16.04 -8.07 3.73
C SER A 189 -16.75 -7.13 2.75
N ASP A 190 -17.16 -7.69 1.61
CA ASP A 190 -18.02 -7.00 0.64
C ASP A 190 -19.36 -6.54 1.25
N GLU A 191 -19.82 -7.23 2.30
CA GLU A 191 -21.06 -6.94 3.03
C GLU A 191 -20.85 -5.98 4.21
N ASN A 192 -19.62 -5.49 4.39
CA ASN A 192 -19.21 -4.61 5.49
C ASN A 192 -19.54 -5.18 6.88
N LYS A 193 -19.28 -6.48 7.07
CA LYS A 193 -19.48 -7.19 8.36
C LYS A 193 -18.16 -7.70 8.88
N TRP A 194 -17.75 -7.21 10.04
CA TRP A 194 -16.50 -7.63 10.65
C TRP A 194 -16.45 -9.13 10.97
N SER A 195 -17.59 -9.73 11.32
CA SER A 195 -17.72 -11.17 11.58
C SER A 195 -17.50 -12.07 10.36
N ASP A 196 -17.51 -11.50 9.16
CA ASP A 196 -17.19 -12.23 7.93
C ASP A 196 -15.66 -12.41 7.77
N GLY A 197 -14.87 -11.59 8.46
CA GLY A 197 -13.40 -11.63 8.50
C GLY A 197 -12.76 -10.25 8.38
N GLU A 198 -11.52 -10.17 8.86
CA GLU A 198 -10.56 -9.08 8.58
C GLU A 198 -9.16 -9.69 8.62
N VAL A 199 -8.38 -9.42 7.58
CA VAL A 199 -7.01 -9.93 7.42
C VAL A 199 -6.15 -8.76 6.98
N ASP A 200 -5.21 -8.35 7.83
CA ASP A 200 -4.37 -7.18 7.59
C ASP A 200 -2.92 -7.64 7.41
N PHE A 201 -2.41 -7.50 6.20
CA PHE A 201 -1.03 -7.83 5.89
C PHE A 201 -0.52 -7.11 4.61
N PRO A 202 0.41 -6.16 4.73
CA PRO A 202 0.98 -5.65 5.99
C PRO A 202 0.05 -4.68 6.72
N GLU A 203 0.12 -4.66 8.04
CA GLU A 203 -0.39 -3.56 8.90
C GLU A 203 0.79 -2.95 9.69
N GLY A 204 0.79 -1.65 9.95
CA GLY A 204 1.75 -1.06 10.89
C GLY A 204 1.94 0.44 10.76
N ALA A 205 2.67 1.02 11.71
CA ALA A 205 3.11 2.42 11.60
C ALA A 205 4.08 2.59 10.43
N LEU A 206 3.97 3.72 9.71
CA LEU A 206 4.86 3.98 8.59
C LEU A 206 6.31 4.07 9.05
N GLY A 207 7.19 3.41 8.30
CA GLY A 207 8.59 3.19 8.64
C GLY A 207 8.87 2.25 9.83
N ALA A 208 7.88 1.57 10.39
CA ALA A 208 8.09 0.53 11.39
C ALA A 208 8.07 -0.87 10.75
N PRO A 209 8.50 -1.93 11.46
CA PRO A 209 8.29 -3.28 10.98
C PRO A 209 6.81 -3.62 10.79
N ALA A 210 6.49 -4.28 9.68
CA ALA A 210 5.14 -4.69 9.34
C ALA A 210 4.63 -5.82 10.25
N PHE A 211 3.32 -5.83 10.49
CA PHE A 211 2.59 -6.87 11.20
C PHE A 211 1.69 -7.67 10.27
N LEU A 212 1.50 -8.93 10.63
CA LEU A 212 0.45 -9.82 10.15
C LEU A 212 -0.63 -9.89 11.21
N ASN A 213 -1.88 -9.61 10.83
CA ASN A 213 -3.03 -9.75 11.69
C ASN A 213 -4.15 -10.52 10.99
N VAL A 214 -4.67 -11.54 11.67
CA VAL A 214 -5.90 -12.23 11.27
C VAL A 214 -6.87 -12.12 12.43
N HIS A 215 -7.99 -11.45 12.20
CA HIS A 215 -9.03 -11.27 13.19
C HIS A 215 -9.84 -12.56 13.37
N CYS A 216 -10.19 -12.89 14.60
CA CYS A 216 -10.98 -14.09 14.90
C CYS A 216 -12.40 -13.94 14.33
N LEU A 217 -12.93 -14.93 13.63
CA LEU A 217 -14.29 -14.81 13.05
C LEU A 217 -15.38 -14.73 14.13
N ALA A 218 -15.19 -15.46 15.24
CA ALA A 218 -16.16 -15.52 16.33
C ALA A 218 -16.15 -14.28 17.24
N ASP A 219 -15.01 -13.59 17.34
CA ASP A 219 -14.84 -12.35 18.09
C ASP A 219 -13.83 -11.47 17.36
N PRO A 220 -14.29 -10.70 16.35
CA PRO A 220 -13.39 -9.96 15.48
C PRO A 220 -12.56 -8.89 16.17
N ALA A 221 -12.90 -8.46 17.39
CA ALA A 221 -12.04 -7.57 18.17
C ALA A 221 -10.74 -8.25 18.64
N GLN A 222 -10.65 -9.58 18.59
CA GLN A 222 -9.46 -10.35 18.92
C GLN A 222 -8.66 -10.70 17.66
N LYS A 223 -7.34 -10.68 17.79
CA LYS A 223 -6.40 -11.15 16.76
C LYS A 223 -6.04 -12.60 17.03
N CYS A 224 -6.49 -13.51 16.16
CA CYS A 224 -6.22 -14.95 16.25
C CYS A 224 -4.84 -15.32 15.67
N VAL A 225 -4.35 -14.49 14.75
CA VAL A 225 -2.93 -14.44 14.37
C VAL A 225 -2.48 -12.99 14.56
N HIS A 226 -1.34 -12.81 15.24
CA HIS A 226 -0.71 -11.51 15.43
C HIS A 226 0.80 -11.71 15.51
N GLU A 227 1.51 -11.28 14.48
CA GLU A 227 2.95 -11.49 14.37
C GLU A 227 3.62 -10.24 13.80
N GLN A 228 4.72 -9.81 14.43
CA GLN A 228 5.60 -8.80 13.86
C GLN A 228 6.58 -9.47 12.90
N THR A 229 6.66 -9.00 11.67
CA THR A 229 7.66 -9.45 10.70
C THR A 229 9.00 -8.75 10.92
N SER A 230 10.06 -9.25 10.29
CA SER A 230 11.34 -8.55 10.22
C SER A 230 11.39 -7.48 9.12
N ALA A 231 10.35 -7.38 8.29
CA ALA A 231 10.29 -6.48 7.14
C ALA A 231 9.94 -5.07 7.59
N SER A 232 10.81 -4.10 7.31
CA SER A 232 10.55 -2.70 7.62
C SER A 232 9.66 -2.09 6.54
N LEU A 233 8.63 -1.34 6.93
CA LEU A 233 7.86 -0.54 5.98
C LEU A 233 8.69 0.61 5.38
N GLU A 234 9.92 0.89 5.85
CA GLU A 234 10.84 1.85 5.19
C GLU A 234 11.46 1.29 3.90
N ASP A 235 11.55 -0.03 3.80
CA ASP A 235 12.23 -0.73 2.72
C ASP A 235 11.22 -1.28 1.71
N TRP A 236 11.64 -1.42 0.45
CA TRP A 236 10.83 -2.07 -0.57
C TRP A 236 10.69 -3.55 -0.27
N HIS A 237 9.44 -3.98 -0.08
CA HIS A 237 9.10 -5.38 0.10
C HIS A 237 7.85 -5.75 -0.71
N THR A 238 7.81 -7.02 -1.13
CA THR A 238 6.64 -7.64 -1.72
C THR A 238 5.89 -8.41 -0.64
N TYR A 239 4.73 -7.90 -0.23
CA TYR A 239 3.86 -8.57 0.73
C TYR A 239 2.80 -9.39 0.01
N THR A 240 2.57 -10.62 0.45
CA THR A 240 1.59 -11.50 -0.18
C THR A 240 0.69 -12.21 0.81
N ILE A 241 -0.63 -12.13 0.58
CA ILE A 241 -1.65 -12.98 1.20
C ILE A 241 -2.02 -14.08 0.20
N GLU A 242 -1.77 -15.34 0.54
CA GLU A 242 -2.31 -16.49 -0.18
C GLU A 242 -3.44 -17.11 0.63
N TRP A 243 -4.68 -16.92 0.17
CA TRP A 243 -5.90 -17.38 0.82
C TRP A 243 -6.56 -18.49 0.01
N LYS A 244 -6.60 -19.68 0.61
CA LYS A 244 -7.30 -20.87 0.13
C LYS A 244 -8.35 -21.30 1.18
N PRO A 245 -9.36 -22.11 0.79
CA PRO A 245 -10.42 -22.54 1.71
C PRO A 245 -9.94 -23.25 2.98
N ASP A 246 -8.78 -23.92 2.92
CA ASP A 246 -8.22 -24.74 4.00
C ASP A 246 -6.98 -24.13 4.65
N ARG A 247 -6.39 -23.08 4.05
CA ARG A 247 -5.19 -22.44 4.57
C ARG A 247 -5.00 -21.02 4.06
N MET A 248 -4.58 -20.14 4.96
CA MET A 248 -3.97 -18.87 4.62
C MET A 248 -2.46 -18.93 4.87
N SER A 249 -1.66 -18.40 3.94
CA SER A 249 -0.21 -18.29 4.05
C SER A 249 0.22 -16.87 3.68
N PHE A 250 1.16 -16.32 4.44
CA PHE A 250 1.57 -14.93 4.36
C PHE A 250 3.06 -14.87 4.06
N PHE A 251 3.46 -14.04 3.09
CA PHE A 251 4.82 -13.98 2.61
C PHE A 251 5.35 -12.55 2.55
N VAL A 252 6.63 -12.39 2.89
CA VAL A 252 7.41 -11.21 2.51
C VAL A 252 8.51 -11.68 1.58
N ASP A 253 8.63 -11.07 0.40
CA ASP A 253 9.65 -11.40 -0.61
C ASP A 253 9.71 -12.90 -0.91
N ASP A 254 8.54 -13.53 -1.07
CA ASP A 254 8.33 -14.97 -1.24
C ASP A 254 8.77 -15.88 -0.07
N GLU A 255 9.26 -15.32 1.05
CA GLU A 255 9.52 -16.05 2.28
C GLU A 255 8.27 -16.13 3.17
N LEU A 256 7.93 -17.35 3.60
CA LEU A 256 6.77 -17.58 4.47
C LEU A 256 7.02 -16.98 5.86
N VAL A 257 6.22 -15.99 6.25
CA VAL A 257 6.30 -15.36 7.58
C VAL A 257 5.21 -15.84 8.55
N GLY A 258 4.10 -16.39 8.03
CA GLY A 258 3.02 -16.90 8.85
C GLY A 258 2.02 -17.74 8.07
N SER A 259 1.21 -18.52 8.78
CA SER A 259 0.09 -19.25 8.18
C SER A 259 -0.94 -19.68 9.23
N THR A 260 -2.18 -19.86 8.82
CA THR A 260 -3.27 -20.39 9.66
C THR A 260 -4.18 -21.32 8.87
N ASP A 261 -4.72 -22.34 9.56
CA ASP A 261 -5.80 -23.22 9.11
C ASP A 261 -7.13 -22.95 9.87
N LYS A 262 -7.17 -21.83 10.63
CA LYS A 262 -8.29 -21.36 11.45
C LYS A 262 -8.64 -19.92 11.10
N ASP A 263 -9.87 -19.52 11.44
CA ASP A 263 -10.38 -18.16 11.26
C ASP A 263 -10.22 -17.66 9.81
N ILE A 264 -10.34 -18.60 8.85
CA ILE A 264 -10.27 -18.32 7.42
C ILE A 264 -11.63 -17.75 6.98
N PRO A 265 -11.67 -16.51 6.46
CA PRO A 265 -12.90 -15.95 5.90
C PRO A 265 -13.50 -16.89 4.85
N THR A 266 -14.83 -16.97 4.81
CA THR A 266 -15.58 -17.71 3.77
C THR A 266 -16.49 -16.81 2.95
N ALA A 267 -16.72 -15.59 3.43
CA ALA A 267 -17.42 -14.55 2.71
C ALA A 267 -16.57 -14.01 1.56
N ARG A 268 -17.17 -13.17 0.72
CA ARG A 268 -16.42 -12.43 -0.30
C ARG A 268 -15.67 -11.28 0.37
N MET A 269 -14.38 -11.19 0.10
CA MET A 269 -13.49 -10.17 0.65
C MET A 269 -12.79 -9.42 -0.47
N HIS A 270 -12.80 -8.09 -0.45
CA HIS A 270 -12.05 -7.24 -1.37
C HIS A 270 -10.76 -6.72 -0.70
N LEU A 271 -9.76 -6.43 -1.51
CA LEU A 271 -8.52 -5.80 -1.04
C LEU A 271 -8.75 -4.31 -0.85
N VAL A 272 -8.30 -3.76 0.26
CA VAL A 272 -8.25 -2.32 0.53
C VAL A 272 -6.83 -1.97 0.94
N VAL A 273 -6.29 -0.87 0.42
CA VAL A 273 -5.11 -0.23 1.00
C VAL A 273 -5.56 1.04 1.68
N GLN A 274 -5.34 1.13 3.00
CA GLN A 274 -5.65 2.29 3.82
C GLN A 274 -4.36 2.82 4.43
N ALA A 275 -4.05 4.09 4.24
CA ALA A 275 -2.95 4.75 4.93
C ALA A 275 -3.47 6.03 5.58
N GLY A 276 -3.29 6.17 6.89
CA GLY A 276 -3.98 7.20 7.65
C GLY A 276 -3.43 7.34 9.06
N SER A 277 -4.13 8.10 9.90
CA SER A 277 -3.68 8.28 11.28
C SER A 277 -3.86 7.01 12.10
N ASN A 278 -2.92 6.79 13.00
CA ASN A 278 -2.81 5.62 13.86
C ASN A 278 -3.74 5.71 15.07
N ASP A 279 -3.57 6.79 15.84
CA ASP A 279 -4.39 7.22 16.95
C ASP A 279 -4.00 8.68 17.30
N GLY A 280 -4.81 9.34 18.13
CA GLY A 280 -4.51 10.70 18.57
C GLY A 280 -4.39 11.71 17.42
N HIS A 281 -3.54 12.72 17.61
CA HIS A 281 -3.28 13.74 16.59
C HIS A 281 -1.79 13.65 16.20
N PRO A 282 -1.48 13.17 14.99
CA PRO A 282 -0.14 13.27 14.42
C PRO A 282 0.45 14.68 14.55
N PRO A 283 1.79 14.82 14.66
CA PRO A 283 2.44 16.12 14.65
C PRO A 283 2.04 16.98 13.45
N ALA A 284 2.02 18.31 13.64
CA ALA A 284 1.65 19.24 12.59
C ALA A 284 2.67 19.28 11.43
N ASP A 285 3.89 18.81 11.66
CA ASP A 285 4.97 18.65 10.69
C ASP A 285 5.13 17.18 10.23
N ALA A 286 4.22 16.28 10.60
CA ALA A 286 4.19 14.92 10.06
C ALA A 286 3.73 14.98 8.58
N GLU A 287 4.60 14.51 7.69
CA GLU A 287 4.41 14.48 6.25
C GLU A 287 5.31 13.40 5.65
N GLY A 288 4.82 12.68 4.65
CA GLY A 288 5.58 11.68 3.92
C GLY A 288 4.69 10.74 3.12
N SER A 289 5.31 9.84 2.36
CA SER A 289 4.60 9.03 1.38
C SER A 289 4.54 7.55 1.74
N LEU A 290 3.40 6.92 1.45
CA LEU A 290 3.34 5.49 1.16
C LEU A 290 3.44 5.33 -0.36
N LEU A 291 4.46 4.61 -0.82
CA LEU A 291 4.72 4.36 -2.24
C LEU A 291 4.40 2.90 -2.58
N ILE A 292 3.64 2.71 -3.64
CA ILE A 292 3.26 1.39 -4.14
C ILE A 292 3.72 1.30 -5.59
N ASP A 293 4.52 0.28 -5.87
CA ASP A 293 5.07 0.03 -7.20
C ASP A 293 4.09 -0.80 -8.04
N TRP A 294 3.55 -1.86 -7.46
CA TRP A 294 2.53 -2.65 -8.16
C TRP A 294 1.62 -3.42 -7.21
N ILE A 295 0.44 -3.77 -7.74
CA ILE A 295 -0.56 -4.63 -7.09
C ILE A 295 -0.98 -5.72 -8.07
N THR A 296 -1.05 -6.97 -7.60
CA THR A 296 -1.61 -8.08 -8.35
C THR A 296 -2.61 -8.88 -7.52
N ILE A 297 -3.70 -9.30 -8.16
CA ILE A 297 -4.67 -10.25 -7.59
C ILE A 297 -4.80 -11.42 -8.54
N ASP A 298 -4.57 -12.63 -8.02
CA ASP A 298 -4.76 -13.88 -8.72
C ASP A 298 -5.84 -14.72 -8.02
N VAL A 299 -6.59 -15.50 -8.79
CA VAL A 299 -7.56 -16.49 -8.29
C VAL A 299 -7.09 -17.90 -8.59
N PRO A 300 -7.46 -18.91 -7.78
CA PRO A 300 -7.10 -20.29 -8.09
C PRO A 300 -7.62 -20.70 -9.48
N GLN A 301 -6.77 -21.37 -10.27
CA GLN A 301 -7.22 -22.04 -11.49
C GLN A 301 -8.28 -23.08 -11.09
N GLY A 302 -9.50 -22.93 -11.61
CA GLY A 302 -10.54 -23.94 -11.45
C GLY A 302 -10.01 -25.28 -11.94
N ARG A 303 -10.21 -26.35 -11.17
CA ARG A 303 -9.96 -27.70 -11.67
C ARG A 303 -10.92 -27.93 -12.84
N SER A 304 -10.39 -28.03 -14.06
CA SER A 304 -11.11 -28.52 -15.23
C SER A 304 -11.64 -29.92 -15.00
#